data_AF-A0A1H9ZA89-F1
#
_entry.id   AF-A0A1H9ZA89-F1
#
_cell.length_a   1.000
_cell.length_b   1.000
_cell.length_c   1.000
_cell.angle_alpha   90.00
_cell.angle_beta   90.00
_cell.angle_gamma   90.00
#
_symmetry.space_group_name_H-M   'P 1'
#
loop_
_entity.id
_entity.type
_entity.pdbx_description
1 polymer ?
#
loop_
_entity_poly.entity_id
_entity_poly.type
_entity_poly.pdbx_seq_one_letter_code
_entity_poly.pdbx_strand_id
1 'polypeptide(L)'
;MTTIKENDRFECKVVNIIDNLKQWKGVTVEDVESGGRVYFAKVKADGFNVNIGDSLFIGVKELPYGLEEMSMEVHLYDENDNELDWTMI
;
A
#
# COMPACT_ATOMS: atom_id res chain seq x y z
N MET A 1 -4.29 -0.94 -21.49
CA MET A 1 -4.84 -1.41 -20.20
C MET A 1 -3.80 -2.34 -19.62
N THR A 2 -2.89 -1.83 -18.80
CA THR A 2 -1.87 -2.65 -18.13
C THR A 2 -2.53 -3.30 -16.93
N THR A 3 -2.99 -4.52 -17.16
CA THR A 3 -3.43 -5.46 -16.14
C THR A 3 -2.27 -5.67 -15.17
N ILE A 4 -2.42 -5.25 -13.92
CA ILE A 4 -1.53 -5.67 -12.84
C ILE A 4 -1.57 -7.20 -12.88
N LYS A 5 -0.43 -7.85 -13.14
CA LYS A 5 -0.38 -9.31 -13.18
C LYS A 5 -0.36 -9.78 -11.73
N GLU A 6 -0.99 -10.91 -11.46
CA GLU A 6 -1.02 -11.60 -10.15
C GLU A 6 0.37 -11.78 -9.52
N ASN A 7 1.44 -11.65 -10.31
CA ASN A 7 2.85 -11.73 -9.94
C ASN A 7 3.44 -10.46 -9.30
N ASP A 8 2.71 -9.34 -9.26
CA ASP A 8 3.16 -8.07 -8.69
C ASP A 8 2.56 -7.80 -7.29
N ARG A 9 1.96 -8.83 -6.65
CA ARG A 9 1.32 -8.74 -5.34
C ARG A 9 2.24 -9.32 -4.26
N PHE A 10 2.68 -8.46 -3.34
CA PHE A 10 3.58 -8.85 -2.24
C PHE A 10 2.83 -8.80 -0.92
N GLU A 11 2.96 -9.84 -0.10
CA GLU A 11 2.43 -9.84 1.26
C GLU A 11 3.23 -8.87 2.13
N CYS A 12 2.52 -7.99 2.83
CA CYS A 12 3.12 -7.03 3.75
C CYS A 12 2.41 -7.06 5.10
N LYS A 13 3.10 -6.61 6.14
CA LYS A 13 2.54 -6.49 7.49
C LYS A 13 2.34 -5.03 7.85
N VAL A 14 1.22 -4.72 8.49
CA VAL A 14 0.98 -3.40 9.06
C VAL A 14 1.90 -3.21 10.27
N VAL A 15 2.78 -2.22 10.21
CA VAL A 15 3.74 -1.92 11.30
C VAL A 15 3.41 -0.63 12.04
N ASN A 16 2.58 0.24 11.45
CA ASN A 16 2.12 1.45 12.11
C ASN A 16 0.77 1.93 11.55
N ILE A 17 -0.07 2.49 12.42
CA ILE A 17 -1.34 3.14 12.04
C ILE A 17 -1.43 4.49 12.76
N ILE A 18 -1.67 5.56 12.00
CA ILE A 18 -1.96 6.90 12.47
C ILE A 18 -3.46 7.14 12.29
N ASP A 19 -4.20 7.29 13.38
CA ASP A 19 -5.67 7.33 13.41
C ASP A 19 -6.27 8.71 13.74
N ASN A 20 -5.43 9.75 13.81
CA ASN A 20 -5.84 11.12 14.13
C ASN A 20 -6.09 12.02 12.89
N LEU A 21 -6.22 11.42 11.68
CA LEU A 21 -6.37 12.14 10.40
C LEU A 21 -7.84 12.31 9.95
N LYS A 22 -8.76 12.49 10.91
CA LYS A 22 -10.22 12.64 10.70
C LYS A 22 -10.84 11.44 9.97
N GLN A 23 -11.08 11.58 8.66
CA GLN A 23 -11.71 10.55 7.82
C GLN A 23 -10.69 9.57 7.20
N TRP A 24 -9.40 9.85 7.40
CA TRP A 24 -8.29 9.06 6.87
C TRP A 24 -7.51 8.41 8.01
N LYS A 25 -6.76 7.37 7.67
CA LYS A 25 -5.73 6.75 8.48
C LYS A 25 -4.43 6.76 7.68
N GLY A 26 -3.33 7.03 8.38
CA GLY A 26 -1.99 6.79 7.86
C GLY A 26 -1.61 5.36 8.16
N VAL A 27 -1.23 4.57 7.17
CA VAL A 27 -0.86 3.16 7.35
C VAL A 27 0.55 2.95 6.83
N THR A 28 1.43 2.43 7.66
CA THR A 28 2.76 1.97 7.22
C THR A 28 2.75 0.46 7.18
N VAL A 29 3.16 -0.10 6.05
CA VAL A 29 3.35 -1.53 5.88
C VAL A 29 4.83 -1.84 5.64
N GLU A 30 5.23 -3.04 6.01
CA GLU A 30 6.55 -3.61 5.76
C GLU A 30 6.39 -4.86 4.90
N ASP A 31 7.04 -4.89 3.75
CA ASP A 31 7.11 -6.08 2.90
C ASP A 31 7.83 -7.22 3.64
N VAL A 32 7.23 -8.42 3.63
CA VAL A 32 7.71 -9.55 4.44
C VAL A 32 9.04 -10.10 3.90
N GLU A 33 9.30 -9.99 2.59
CA GLU A 33 10.51 -10.55 1.98
C GLU A 33 11.71 -9.60 2.05
N SER A 34 11.54 -8.34 1.68
CA SER A 34 12.62 -7.34 1.60
C SER A 34 12.79 -6.50 2.87
N GLY A 35 11.76 -6.42 3.72
CA GLY A 35 11.72 -5.47 4.85
C GLY A 35 11.53 -4.00 4.42
N GLY A 36 11.27 -3.75 3.14
CA GLY A 36 10.96 -2.41 2.63
C GLY A 36 9.68 -1.86 3.23
N ARG A 37 9.64 -0.57 3.54
CA ARG A 37 8.48 0.08 4.16
C ARG A 37 7.84 1.11 3.24
N VAL A 38 6.52 1.09 3.17
CA VAL A 38 5.72 2.05 2.39
C VAL A 38 4.68 2.67 3.30
N TYR A 39 4.50 3.99 3.17
CA TYR A 39 3.50 4.74 3.92
C TYR A 39 2.38 5.21 2.99
N PHE A 40 1.15 4.94 3.41
CA PHE A 40 -0.09 5.29 2.75
C PHE A 40 -0.84 6.31 3.62
N ALA A 41 -1.06 7.51 3.11
CA ALA A 41 -1.53 8.63 3.91
C ALA A 41 -3.06 8.79 3.92
N LYS A 42 -3.76 8.11 3.02
CA LYS A 42 -5.18 8.34 2.70
C LYS A 42 -6.00 7.06 2.69
N VAL A 43 -5.67 6.10 3.54
CA VAL A 43 -6.55 4.94 3.76
C VAL A 43 -7.83 5.44 4.43
N LYS A 44 -9.00 5.09 3.89
CA LYS A 44 -10.30 5.50 4.48
C LYS A 44 -10.43 4.93 5.89
N ALA A 45 -10.85 5.74 6.86
CA ALA A 45 -11.09 5.27 8.22
C ALA A 45 -12.37 4.43 8.31
N ASP A 46 -13.38 4.77 7.52
CA ASP A 46 -14.66 4.06 7.45
C ASP A 46 -14.46 2.64 6.89
N GLY A 47 -14.92 1.63 7.62
CA GLY A 47 -14.76 0.22 7.24
C GLY A 47 -13.36 -0.36 7.40
N PHE A 48 -12.36 0.42 7.83
CA PHE A 48 -10.98 -0.06 8.00
C PHE A 48 -10.75 -0.67 9.39
N ASN A 49 -10.77 -2.01 9.42
CA ASN A 49 -10.68 -2.84 10.62
C ASN A 49 -9.33 -3.57 10.79
N VAL A 50 -8.27 -3.07 10.14
CA VAL A 50 -6.92 -3.67 10.20
C VAL A 50 -6.14 -3.11 11.39
N ASN A 51 -5.37 -3.98 12.05
CA ASN A 51 -4.53 -3.67 13.20
C ASN A 51 -3.04 -3.83 12.88
N ILE A 52 -2.19 -3.30 13.76
CA ILE A 52 -0.75 -3.54 13.68
C ILE A 52 -0.48 -5.05 13.84
N GLY A 53 0.28 -5.62 12.91
CA GLY A 53 0.62 -7.03 12.83
C GLY A 53 -0.19 -7.82 11.79
N ASP A 54 -1.32 -7.28 11.32
CA ASP A 54 -2.15 -7.91 10.31
C ASP A 54 -1.46 -7.87 8.93
N SER A 55 -1.77 -8.87 8.10
CA SER A 55 -1.28 -8.96 6.73
C SER A 55 -2.18 -8.17 5.77
N LEU A 56 -1.55 -7.44 4.86
CA LEU A 56 -2.14 -6.78 3.69
C LEU A 56 -1.31 -7.14 2.46
N PHE A 57 -1.66 -6.54 1.33
CA PHE A 57 -0.94 -6.78 0.08
C PHE A 57 -0.58 -5.47 -0.60
N ILE A 58 0.61 -5.41 -1.18
CA ILE A 58 1.01 -4.29 -2.05
C ILE A 58 1.12 -4.74 -3.50
N GLY A 59 0.68 -3.89 -4.42
CA GLY A 59 0.90 -4.02 -5.86
C GLY A 59 1.89 -2.97 -6.34
N VAL A 60 2.91 -3.34 -7.11
CA VAL A 60 3.90 -2.39 -7.65
C VAL A 60 3.76 -2.27 -9.15
N LYS A 61 3.82 -1.04 -9.65
CA LYS A 61 3.79 -0.75 -11.09
C LYS A 61 4.89 0.24 -11.42
N GLU A 62 5.85 -0.20 -12.23
CA GLU A 62 6.92 0.66 -12.73
C GLU A 62 6.36 1.75 -13.63
N LEU A 63 6.78 2.99 -13.40
CA LEU A 63 6.45 4.11 -14.26
C LEU A 63 7.38 4.13 -15.48
N PRO A 64 6.89 4.53 -16.67
CA PRO A 64 7.74 4.61 -17.85
C PRO A 64 8.88 5.61 -17.63
N TYR A 65 10.10 5.21 -18.02
CA TYR A 65 11.31 6.02 -17.94
C TYR A 65 11.09 7.43 -18.51
N GLY A 66 11.26 8.47 -17.68
CA GLY A 66 11.12 9.87 -18.09
C GLY A 66 10.59 10.84 -17.03
N LEU A 67 10.12 10.34 -15.87
CA LEU A 67 9.76 11.17 -14.72
C LEU A 67 10.95 11.18 -13.73
N GLU A 68 11.70 12.28 -13.70
CA GLU A 68 13.04 12.37 -13.11
C GLU A 68 13.11 12.23 -11.56
N GLU A 69 12.00 11.97 -10.85
CA GLU A 69 11.99 11.87 -9.38
C GLU A 69 11.15 10.71 -8.79
N MET A 70 10.23 10.09 -9.55
CA MET A 70 9.36 9.00 -9.06
C MET A 70 9.41 7.82 -10.03
N SER A 71 9.69 6.65 -9.49
CA SER A 71 10.00 5.44 -10.26
C SER A 71 8.85 4.43 -10.26
N MET A 72 8.02 4.42 -9.22
CA MET A 72 7.02 3.36 -9.02
C MET A 72 5.71 3.89 -8.43
N GLU A 73 4.60 3.32 -8.89
CA GLU A 73 3.28 3.45 -8.28
C GLU A 73 3.04 2.20 -7.42
N VAL A 74 2.75 2.41 -6.13
CA VAL A 74 2.52 1.32 -5.17
C VAL A 74 1.10 1.44 -4.64
N HIS A 75 0.34 0.37 -4.80
CA HIS A 75 -1.05 0.26 -4.35
C HIS A 75 -1.15 -0.64 -3.14
N LEU A 76 -2.05 -0.33 -2.20
CA LEU A 76 -2.33 -1.14 -1.02
C LEU A 76 -3.70 -1.80 -1.17
N TYR A 77 -3.77 -3.10 -0.90
CA TYR A 77 -4.98 -3.91 -1.01
C TYR A 77 -5.27 -4.68 0.27
N ASP A 78 -6.55 -4.93 0.54
CA ASP A 78 -6.99 -5.90 1.55
C ASP A 78 -6.93 -7.35 1.03
N GLU A 79 -7.36 -8.30 1.87
CA GLU A 79 -7.42 -9.73 1.53
C GLU A 79 -8.41 -10.06 0.39
N ASN A 80 -9.38 -9.19 0.14
CA ASN A 80 -10.42 -9.35 -0.87
C ASN A 80 -10.11 -8.57 -2.16
N ASP A 81 -8.87 -8.10 -2.33
CA ASP A 81 -8.42 -7.31 -3.48
C ASP A 81 -9.10 -5.93 -3.59
N ASN A 82 -9.68 -5.41 -2.52
CA ASN A 82 -10.15 -4.03 -2.50
C ASN A 82 -8.97 -3.09 -2.29
N GLU A 83 -8.82 -2.10 -3.16
CA GLU A 83 -7.81 -1.06 -3.01
C GLU A 83 -8.15 -0.14 -1.83
N LEU A 84 -7.18 0.01 -0.93
CA LEU A 84 -7.27 0.80 0.29
C LEU A 84 -6.70 2.22 0.12
N ASP A 85 -5.57 2.32 -0.58
CA ASP A 85 -4.89 3.58 -0.94
C ASP A 85 -3.78 3.27 -1.97
N TRP A 86 -3.12 4.30 -2.48
CA TRP A 86 -1.91 4.17 -3.30
C TRP A 86 -0.96 5.35 -3.06
N THR A 87 0.31 5.17 -3.42
CA THR A 87 1.35 6.19 -3.33
C THR A 87 2.36 6.06 -4.46
N MET A 88 3.21 7.06 -4.63
CA MET A 88 4.33 7.05 -5.58
C MET A 88 5.65 7.16 -4.82
N ILE A 89 6.65 6.40 -5.25
CA ILE A 89 8.01 6.39 -4.69
C ILE A 89 9.09 6.54 -5.76
#